data_AF-A0A3L7A643-F1
#
_entry.id   AF-A0A3L7A643-F1
#
_cell.length_a   1.000
_cell.length_b   1.000
_cell.length_c   1.000
_cell.angle_alpha   90.00
_cell.angle_beta   90.00
_cell.angle_gamma   90.00
#
_symmetry.space_group_name_H-M   'P 1'
#
loop_
_entity.id
_entity.type
_entity.pdbx_description
1 polymer ?
#
loop_
_entity_poly.entity_id
_entity_poly.type
_entity_poly.pdbx_seq_one_letter_code
_entity_poly.pdbx_strand_id
1 'polypeptide(L)'
;MSIDAALRLIARTLPAPARARYLEEWRADAAAASVAGIREGTVVRGALSLALTLDRDSPLHTLEPRGTVPRRLARRGIARFSAAAILLLGTLASSGAPGGAGDSPVAVTAVAIAFFLMVLVGALSAVSGALLLSGAAWVSRTPLARITLAAAVIGPVCVALALLHGNAHPGVLWAGVLLTGFGLISGLCIALSSVPLRREERETPRAPRILISTLGLVAMLAVLALGATDILLWGPQAASPAMDIGTIYARMVTDDGFNPALTFVAVWIWAAFWGALAIALLVFGALPGPSWLDARRTTTLTLLLISGALLFWNLAGFGIGMSLGDTFETFGGQVSFASSVLHLVGVLALAAAALLLGRASGVGSGHAPRRAPAVYGGARAVAG
;
A
#
# COMPACT_ATOMS: atom_id res chain seq x y z
N MET A 1 7.94 38.59 12.88
CA MET A 1 7.11 37.44 13.30
C MET A 1 6.90 37.53 14.80
N SER A 2 5.67 37.43 15.32
CA SER A 2 5.44 37.50 16.77
C SER A 2 6.01 36.27 17.48
N ILE A 3 6.44 36.42 18.73
CA ILE A 3 6.95 35.30 19.55
C ILE A 3 5.91 34.21 19.70
N ASP A 4 4.65 34.58 19.91
CA ASP A 4 3.55 33.60 19.97
C ASP A 4 3.40 32.80 18.66
N ALA A 5 3.56 33.45 17.49
CA ALA A 5 3.55 32.72 16.22
C ALA A 5 4.73 31.74 16.10
N ALA A 6 5.92 32.12 16.59
CA ALA A 6 7.10 31.24 16.64
C ALA A 6 6.87 30.04 17.56
N LEU A 7 6.38 30.26 18.79
CA LEU A 7 6.10 29.20 19.74
C LEU A 7 5.01 28.26 19.23
N ARG A 8 3.94 28.77 18.58
CA ARG A 8 2.93 27.93 17.91
C ARG A 8 3.54 27.05 16.82
N LEU A 9 4.46 27.61 16.02
CA LEU A 9 5.15 26.86 14.96
C LEU A 9 6.04 25.75 15.56
N ILE A 10 6.80 26.05 16.60
CA ILE A 10 7.63 25.07 17.31
C ILE A 10 6.76 23.99 17.96
N ALA A 11 5.67 24.36 18.63
CA ALA A 11 4.75 23.43 19.28
C ALA A 11 4.08 22.48 18.27
N ARG A 12 3.86 22.90 17.02
CA ARG A 12 3.38 22.01 15.94
C ARG A 12 4.33 20.87 15.62
N THR A 13 5.61 20.99 15.94
CA THR A 13 6.61 19.92 15.76
C THR A 13 6.59 18.89 16.90
N LEU A 14 5.91 19.18 18.02
CA LEU A 14 5.76 18.29 19.15
C LEU A 14 4.63 17.26 18.97
N PRO A 15 4.68 16.11 19.69
CA PRO A 15 3.58 15.17 19.77
C PRO A 15 2.27 15.84 20.19
N ALA A 16 1.15 15.45 19.56
CA ALA A 16 -0.16 16.06 19.81
C ALA A 16 -0.56 16.11 21.30
N PRO A 17 -0.32 15.07 22.14
CA PRO A 17 -0.69 15.11 23.56
C PRO A 17 0.11 16.15 24.36
N ALA A 18 1.38 16.36 24.00
CA ALA A 18 2.28 17.26 24.72
C ALA A 18 2.22 18.72 24.21
N ARG A 19 1.71 18.93 22.99
CA ARG A 19 1.71 20.23 22.29
C ARG A 19 1.06 21.35 23.10
N ALA A 20 -0.14 21.11 23.63
CA ALA A 20 -0.90 22.15 24.34
C ALA A 20 -0.17 22.55 25.62
N ARG A 21 0.28 21.56 26.40
CA ARG A 21 1.03 21.75 27.64
C ARG A 21 2.31 22.55 27.41
N TYR A 22 3.17 22.14 26.48
CA TYR A 22 4.42 22.86 26.23
C TYR A 22 4.19 24.27 25.66
N LEU A 23 3.16 24.46 24.82
CA LEU A 23 2.83 25.79 24.32
C LEU A 23 2.37 26.73 25.45
N GLU A 24 1.62 26.21 26.41
CA GLU A 24 1.20 26.95 27.60
C GLU A 24 2.41 27.31 28.48
N GLU A 25 3.28 26.33 28.77
CA GLU A 25 4.53 26.54 29.53
C GLU A 25 5.41 27.62 28.87
N TRP A 26 5.66 27.52 27.57
CA TRP A 26 6.50 28.51 26.87
C TRP A 26 5.87 29.90 26.76
N ARG A 27 4.54 30.00 26.76
CA ARG A 27 3.84 31.29 26.81
C ARG A 27 3.97 31.94 28.18
N ALA A 28 3.88 31.16 29.24
CA ALA A 28 4.14 31.63 30.59
C ALA A 28 5.59 32.11 30.73
N ASP A 29 6.55 31.34 30.21
CA ASP A 29 7.97 31.72 30.20
C ASP A 29 8.23 33.01 29.40
N ALA A 30 7.59 33.15 28.23
CA ALA A 30 7.71 34.35 27.41
C ALA A 30 7.11 35.59 28.12
N ALA A 31 5.98 35.45 28.81
CA ALA A 31 5.37 36.53 29.58
C ALA A 31 6.23 36.95 30.79
N ALA A 32 6.90 35.99 31.44
CA ALA A 32 7.78 36.23 32.58
C ALA A 32 9.19 36.74 32.19
N ALA A 33 9.58 36.62 30.91
CA ALA A 33 10.93 36.92 30.45
C ALA A 33 11.38 38.35 30.74
N SER A 34 10.50 39.34 30.55
CA SER A 34 10.80 40.75 30.79
C SER A 34 11.08 41.06 32.27
N VAL A 35 10.30 40.46 33.17
CA VAL A 35 10.46 40.58 34.64
C VAL A 35 11.79 39.96 35.08
N ALA A 36 12.21 38.87 34.43
CA ALA A 36 13.48 38.21 34.71
C ALA A 36 14.69 38.86 34.03
N GLY A 37 14.52 39.96 33.27
CA GLY A 37 15.60 40.59 32.50
C GLY A 37 16.12 39.73 31.34
N ILE A 38 15.36 38.73 30.90
CA ILE A 38 15.71 37.82 29.82
C ILE A 38 15.11 38.32 28.50
N ARG A 39 15.89 38.28 27.42
CA ARG A 39 15.35 38.56 26.08
C ARG A 39 14.36 37.46 25.69
N GLU A 40 13.16 37.83 25.27
CA GLU A 40 12.11 36.90 24.84
C GLU A 40 12.57 35.93 23.72
N GLY A 41 13.48 36.37 22.85
CA GLY A 41 14.08 35.52 21.81
C GLY A 41 14.86 34.32 22.36
N THR A 42 15.36 34.40 23.60
CA THR A 42 16.02 33.28 24.29
C THR A 42 15.02 32.18 24.63
N VAL A 43 13.78 32.53 24.98
CA VAL A 43 12.70 31.56 25.23
C VAL A 43 12.39 30.77 23.96
N VAL A 44 12.31 31.45 22.81
CA VAL A 44 12.09 30.79 21.50
C VAL A 44 13.24 29.83 21.16
N ARG A 45 14.49 30.21 21.41
CA ARG A 45 15.66 29.33 21.21
C ARG A 45 15.64 28.13 22.16
N GLY A 46 15.27 28.35 23.43
CA GLY A 46 15.09 27.29 24.42
C GLY A 46 14.00 26.29 24.00
N ALA A 47 12.84 26.80 23.58
CA ALA A 47 11.74 25.99 23.05
C ALA A 47 12.17 25.17 21.81
N LEU A 48 12.94 25.77 20.89
CA LEU A 48 13.47 25.09 19.72
C LEU A 48 14.48 24.00 20.10
N SER A 49 15.42 24.29 20.99
CA SER A 49 16.40 23.33 21.51
C SER A 49 15.70 22.15 22.19
N LEU A 50 14.71 22.42 23.03
CA LEU A 50 13.88 21.39 23.66
C LEU A 50 13.14 20.57 22.60
N ALA A 51 12.49 21.20 21.62
CA ALA A 51 11.75 20.49 20.57
C ALA A 51 12.62 19.57 19.69
N LEU A 52 13.91 19.90 19.54
CA LEU A 52 14.91 19.11 18.82
C LEU A 52 15.49 17.96 19.65
N THR A 53 15.61 18.15 20.97
CA THR A 53 16.21 17.18 21.90
C THR A 53 15.17 16.32 22.63
N LEU A 54 13.89 16.68 22.56
CA LEU A 54 12.80 15.96 23.21
C LEU A 54 12.77 14.50 22.77
N ASP A 55 12.68 13.60 23.74
CA ASP A 55 12.50 12.18 23.49
C ASP A 55 11.10 11.91 22.92
N ARG A 56 10.98 11.94 21.59
CA ARG A 56 9.69 11.79 20.86
C ARG A 56 9.06 10.42 21.00
N ASP A 57 9.77 9.46 21.57
CA ASP A 57 9.28 8.10 21.85
C ASP A 57 8.92 7.90 23.33
N SER A 58 9.07 8.94 24.18
CA SER A 58 8.72 8.86 25.60
C SER A 58 7.20 8.69 25.78
N PRO A 59 6.74 7.69 26.56
CA PRO A 59 5.32 7.52 26.88
C PRO A 59 4.72 8.75 27.57
N LEU A 60 5.54 9.54 28.26
CA LEU A 60 5.12 10.80 28.89
C LEU A 60 4.65 11.85 27.87
N HIS A 61 5.11 11.77 26.63
CA HIS A 61 4.77 12.73 25.58
C HIS A 61 3.79 12.18 24.54
N THR A 62 3.79 10.87 24.34
CA THR A 62 2.98 10.21 23.30
C THR A 62 1.76 9.49 23.83
N LEU A 63 1.72 9.17 25.13
CA LEU A 63 0.75 8.26 25.76
C LEU A 63 0.76 6.85 25.14
N GLU A 64 1.79 6.50 24.37
CA GLU A 64 1.98 5.20 23.75
C GLU A 64 3.21 4.50 24.35
N PRO A 65 3.26 3.16 24.39
CA PRO A 65 4.47 2.44 24.77
C PRO A 65 5.66 2.82 23.89
N ARG A 66 6.86 2.80 24.46
CA ARG A 66 8.10 3.06 23.72
C ARG A 66 8.23 2.14 22.49
N GLY A 67 8.74 2.71 21.40
CA GLY A 67 8.98 2.04 20.12
C GLY A 67 7.75 1.94 19.21
N THR A 68 6.55 2.30 19.68
CA THR A 68 5.32 2.19 18.88
C THR A 68 5.25 3.23 17.76
N VAL A 69 5.67 4.47 18.03
CA VAL A 69 5.72 5.55 17.04
C VAL A 69 6.64 5.23 15.86
N PRO A 70 7.93 4.92 16.06
CA PRO A 70 8.82 4.62 14.93
C PRO A 70 8.36 3.38 14.16
N ARG A 71 7.80 2.36 14.82
CA ARG A 71 7.23 1.18 14.14
C ARG A 71 6.02 1.53 13.28
N ARG A 72 5.10 2.35 13.79
CA ARG A 72 3.92 2.79 13.02
C ARG A 72 4.32 3.60 11.80
N LEU A 73 5.30 4.50 11.95
CA LEU A 73 5.85 5.28 10.84
C LEU A 73 6.56 4.36 9.83
N ALA A 74 7.41 3.45 10.29
CA ALA A 74 8.12 2.49 9.45
C ALA A 74 7.15 1.62 8.65
N ARG A 75 6.13 1.03 9.29
CA ARG A 75 5.11 0.21 8.63
C ARG A 75 4.33 0.99 7.56
N ARG A 76 3.94 2.24 7.84
CA ARG A 76 3.27 3.10 6.86
C ARG A 76 4.22 3.48 5.73
N GLY A 77 5.48 3.78 6.03
CA GLY A 77 6.51 4.11 5.05
C GLY A 77 6.80 2.94 4.10
N ILE A 78 7.00 1.73 4.63
CA ILE A 78 7.19 0.51 3.85
C ILE A 78 6.00 0.27 2.94
N ALA A 79 4.77 0.34 3.46
CA ALA A 79 3.58 0.16 2.64
C ALA A 79 3.44 1.17 1.50
N ARG A 80 3.85 2.43 1.73
CA ARG A 80 3.88 3.48 0.71
C ARG A 80 4.95 3.21 -0.35
N PHE A 81 6.13 2.76 0.06
CA PHE A 81 7.18 2.33 -0.86
C PHE A 81 6.79 1.10 -1.67
N SER A 82 6.17 0.09 -1.04
CA SER A 82 5.64 -1.08 -1.75
C SER A 82 4.59 -0.65 -2.78
N ALA A 83 3.63 0.20 -2.39
CA ALA A 83 2.63 0.73 -3.33
C ALA A 83 3.28 1.52 -4.47
N ALA A 84 4.28 2.37 -4.18
CA ALA A 84 5.01 3.09 -5.20
C ALA A 84 5.75 2.15 -6.17
N ALA A 85 6.46 1.15 -5.65
CA ALA A 85 7.16 0.17 -6.46
C ALA A 85 6.18 -0.62 -7.35
N ILE A 86 5.05 -1.07 -6.80
CA ILE A 86 3.98 -1.75 -7.54
C ILE A 86 3.46 -0.87 -8.68
N LEU A 87 3.13 0.40 -8.40
CA LEU A 87 2.61 1.32 -9.42
C LEU A 87 3.63 1.57 -10.53
N LEU A 88 4.88 1.87 -10.17
CA LEU A 88 5.95 2.22 -11.12
C LEU A 88 6.42 1.00 -11.94
N LEU A 89 6.63 -0.15 -11.29
CA LEU A 89 6.97 -1.39 -11.99
C LEU A 89 5.81 -1.89 -12.83
N GLY A 90 4.57 -1.75 -12.34
CA GLY A 90 3.37 -2.07 -13.11
C GLY A 90 3.27 -1.20 -14.36
N THR A 91 3.52 0.10 -14.26
CA THR A 91 3.54 0.98 -15.45
C THR A 91 4.67 0.62 -16.42
N LEU A 92 5.85 0.26 -15.91
CA LEU A 92 6.99 -0.15 -16.74
C LEU A 92 6.72 -1.47 -17.47
N ALA A 93 6.15 -2.45 -16.78
CA ALA A 93 5.79 -3.74 -17.34
C ALA A 93 4.67 -3.63 -18.39
N SER A 94 3.92 -2.54 -18.37
CA SER A 94 2.86 -2.23 -19.33
C SER A 94 3.37 -1.55 -20.60
N SER A 95 4.68 -1.58 -20.91
CA SER A 95 5.28 -0.81 -22.02
C SER A 95 4.81 -1.19 -23.43
N GLY A 96 3.78 -2.04 -23.58
CA GLY A 96 2.98 -2.10 -24.79
C GLY A 96 2.11 -0.85 -24.90
N ALA A 97 2.30 -0.06 -25.96
CA ALA A 97 1.52 1.14 -26.18
C ALA A 97 0.02 0.78 -26.27
N PRO A 98 -0.89 1.47 -25.55
CA PRO A 98 -2.31 1.37 -25.84
C PRO A 98 -2.54 1.84 -27.28
N GLY A 99 -3.25 1.05 -28.08
CA GLY A 99 -3.52 1.40 -29.48
C GLY A 99 -3.48 0.22 -30.43
N GLY A 100 -4.19 -0.87 -30.10
CA GLY A 100 -4.46 -1.89 -31.10
C GLY A 100 -5.17 -1.27 -32.30
N ALA A 101 -4.94 -1.80 -33.49
CA ALA A 101 -5.63 -1.36 -34.70
C ALA A 101 -7.15 -1.57 -34.52
N GLY A 102 -7.89 -0.49 -34.31
CA GLY A 102 -9.34 -0.49 -34.06
C GLY A 102 -9.77 0.19 -32.76
N ASP A 103 -8.85 0.48 -31.85
CA ASP A 103 -9.19 1.21 -30.61
C ASP A 103 -9.56 2.67 -30.91
N SER A 104 -10.62 3.17 -30.25
CA SER A 104 -10.98 4.58 -30.38
C SER A 104 -9.87 5.48 -29.81
N PRO A 105 -9.55 6.62 -30.43
CA PRO A 105 -8.55 7.56 -29.93
C PRO A 105 -8.81 8.02 -28.48
N VAL A 106 -10.09 8.10 -28.10
CA VAL A 106 -10.53 8.46 -26.76
C VAL A 106 -10.12 7.39 -25.73
N ALA A 107 -10.30 6.11 -26.07
CA ALA A 107 -9.93 4.99 -25.19
C ALA A 107 -8.41 4.93 -24.97
N VAL A 108 -7.62 5.08 -26.03
CA VAL A 108 -6.15 5.16 -25.96
C VAL A 108 -5.71 6.31 -25.06
N THR A 109 -6.28 7.49 -25.26
CA THR A 109 -5.99 8.68 -24.44
C THR A 109 -6.34 8.46 -22.97
N ALA A 110 -7.50 7.85 -22.69
CA ALA A 110 -7.92 7.56 -21.32
C ALA A 110 -6.95 6.61 -20.60
N VAL A 111 -6.47 5.57 -21.28
CA VAL A 111 -5.48 4.62 -20.73
C VAL A 111 -4.14 5.30 -20.50
N ALA A 112 -3.67 6.10 -21.46
CA ALA A 112 -2.44 6.88 -21.30
C ALA A 112 -2.51 7.83 -20.10
N ILE A 113 -3.63 8.53 -19.91
CA ILE A 113 -3.87 9.39 -18.74
C ILE A 113 -3.84 8.55 -17.45
N ALA A 114 -4.47 7.36 -17.44
CA ALA A 114 -4.47 6.49 -16.27
C ALA A 114 -3.05 6.04 -15.87
N PHE A 115 -2.22 5.65 -16.85
CA PHE A 115 -0.81 5.32 -16.60
C PHE A 115 -0.02 6.51 -16.08
N PHE A 116 -0.20 7.70 -16.66
CA PHE A 116 0.43 8.92 -16.17
C PHE A 116 0.05 9.21 -14.71
N LEU A 117 -1.24 9.09 -14.37
CA LEU A 117 -1.71 9.26 -13.00
C LEU A 117 -1.12 8.21 -12.05
N MET A 118 -0.96 6.95 -12.49
CA MET A 118 -0.30 5.93 -11.69
C MET A 118 1.17 6.26 -11.42
N VAL A 119 1.91 6.74 -12.41
CA VAL A 119 3.30 7.19 -12.23
C VAL A 119 3.35 8.35 -11.23
N LEU A 120 2.46 9.33 -11.36
CA LEU A 120 2.38 10.48 -10.43
C LEU A 120 2.05 10.02 -9.00
N VAL A 121 1.03 9.17 -8.82
CA VAL A 121 0.64 8.63 -7.51
C VAL A 121 1.75 7.75 -6.93
N GLY A 122 2.46 7.00 -7.77
CA GLY A 122 3.63 6.21 -7.41
C GLY A 122 4.75 7.09 -6.88
N ALA A 123 5.12 8.14 -7.60
CA ALA A 123 6.13 9.11 -7.18
C ALA A 123 5.76 9.82 -5.87
N LEU A 124 4.53 10.30 -5.75
CA LEU A 124 4.03 10.91 -4.51
C LEU A 124 4.03 9.93 -3.33
N SER A 125 3.70 8.66 -3.59
CA SER A 125 3.75 7.60 -2.58
C SER A 125 5.19 7.28 -2.17
N ALA A 126 6.15 7.28 -3.10
CA ALA A 126 7.57 7.11 -2.79
C ALA A 126 8.09 8.26 -1.90
N VAL A 127 7.78 9.51 -2.26
CA VAL A 127 8.17 10.69 -1.45
C VAL A 127 7.53 10.62 -0.05
N SER A 128 6.23 10.34 0.03
CA SER A 128 5.54 10.17 1.31
C SER A 128 6.13 9.03 2.14
N GLY A 129 6.46 7.90 1.50
CA GLY A 129 7.13 6.76 2.12
C GLY A 129 8.49 7.13 2.68
N ALA A 130 9.32 7.84 1.89
CA ALA A 130 10.62 8.33 2.31
C ALA A 130 10.52 9.23 3.55
N LEU A 131 9.62 10.21 3.54
CA LEU A 131 9.39 11.09 4.68
C LEU A 131 8.98 10.32 5.95
N LEU A 132 8.14 9.29 5.81
CA LEU A 132 7.72 8.45 6.94
C LEU A 132 8.87 7.59 7.47
N LEU A 133 9.70 7.01 6.60
CA LEU A 133 10.87 6.23 7.02
C LEU A 133 11.95 7.11 7.65
N SER A 134 12.22 8.29 7.09
CA SER A 134 13.12 9.28 7.70
C SER A 134 12.62 9.74 9.07
N GLY A 135 11.31 9.98 9.21
CA GLY A 135 10.70 10.26 10.50
C GLY A 135 10.81 9.10 11.49
N ALA A 136 10.63 7.86 11.02
CA ALA A 136 10.84 6.66 11.82
C ALA A 136 12.30 6.54 12.28
N ALA A 137 13.27 6.81 11.39
CA ALA A 137 14.69 6.79 11.71
C ALA A 137 15.03 7.87 12.76
N TRP A 138 14.51 9.08 12.58
CA TRP A 138 14.72 10.18 13.52
C TRP A 138 14.24 9.86 14.94
N VAL A 139 13.06 9.24 15.05
CA VAL A 139 12.46 8.88 16.35
C VAL A 139 13.06 7.58 16.93
N SER A 140 13.68 6.74 16.10
CA SER A 140 14.29 5.48 16.56
C SER A 140 15.48 5.75 17.48
N ARG A 141 15.60 4.96 18.56
CA ARG A 141 16.73 5.03 19.49
C ARG A 141 17.89 4.12 19.12
N THR A 142 17.61 2.99 18.47
CA THR A 142 18.66 2.02 18.12
C THR A 142 19.37 2.45 16.84
N PRO A 143 20.72 2.48 16.82
CA PRO A 143 21.47 2.87 15.63
C PRO A 143 21.19 1.93 14.45
N LEU A 144 20.98 0.64 14.72
CA LEU A 144 20.59 -0.34 13.71
C LEU A 144 19.27 0.01 13.01
N ALA A 145 18.24 0.44 13.76
CA ALA A 145 16.97 0.87 13.15
C ALA A 145 17.15 2.14 12.30
N ARG A 146 18.01 3.07 12.73
CA ARG A 146 18.31 4.28 11.94
C ARG A 146 18.99 3.94 10.62
N ILE A 147 20.02 3.09 10.67
CA ILE A 147 20.78 2.68 9.48
C ILE A 147 19.89 1.91 8.51
N THR A 148 19.11 0.95 8.99
CA THR A 148 18.20 0.15 8.15
C THR A 148 17.11 0.99 7.49
N LEU A 149 16.49 1.91 8.24
CA LEU A 149 15.48 2.83 7.71
C LEU A 149 16.08 3.86 6.74
N ALA A 150 17.29 4.35 7.00
CA ALA A 150 18.00 5.25 6.08
C ALA A 150 18.37 4.51 4.78
N ALA A 151 18.87 3.27 4.87
CA ALA A 151 19.17 2.42 3.72
C ALA A 151 17.93 2.21 2.82
N ALA A 152 16.76 1.99 3.42
CA ALA A 152 15.49 1.85 2.69
C ALA A 152 15.09 3.11 1.89
N VAL A 153 15.60 4.29 2.24
CA VAL A 153 15.37 5.55 1.51
C VAL A 153 16.47 5.83 0.51
N ILE A 154 17.74 5.65 0.89
CA ILE A 154 18.90 5.95 0.06
C ILE A 154 18.97 5.02 -1.15
N GLY A 155 18.67 3.72 -0.97
CA GLY A 155 18.72 2.73 -2.04
C GLY A 155 17.90 3.11 -3.27
N PRO A 156 16.58 3.38 -3.13
CA PRO A 156 15.73 3.79 -4.25
C PRO A 156 16.19 5.09 -4.92
N VAL A 157 16.72 6.05 -4.14
CA VAL A 157 17.26 7.31 -4.68
C VAL A 157 18.50 7.04 -5.53
N CYS A 158 19.40 6.18 -5.08
CA CYS A 158 20.57 5.77 -5.87
C CYS A 158 20.17 5.08 -7.18
N VAL A 159 19.18 4.17 -7.14
CA VAL A 159 18.64 3.52 -8.34
C VAL A 159 18.05 4.55 -9.30
N ALA A 160 17.21 5.45 -8.80
CA ALA A 160 16.58 6.49 -9.63
C ALA A 160 17.62 7.41 -10.27
N LEU A 161 18.61 7.88 -9.50
CA LEU A 161 19.69 8.70 -10.04
C LEU A 161 20.53 7.93 -11.06
N ALA A 162 20.82 6.66 -10.83
CA ALA A 162 21.57 5.84 -11.78
C ALA A 162 20.82 5.70 -13.13
N LEU A 163 19.51 5.45 -13.07
CA LEU A 163 18.66 5.36 -14.26
C LEU A 163 18.55 6.69 -15.02
N LEU A 164 18.44 7.82 -14.30
CA LEU A 164 18.34 9.14 -14.91
C LEU A 164 19.63 9.61 -15.59
N HIS A 165 20.80 9.15 -15.12
CA HIS A 165 22.07 9.66 -15.62
C HIS A 165 22.64 8.89 -16.82
N GLY A 166 22.02 7.77 -17.26
CA GLY A 166 22.35 7.00 -18.48
C GLY A 166 23.74 6.34 -18.51
N ASN A 167 24.76 7.03 -18.00
CA ASN A 167 26.17 6.68 -17.90
C ASN A 167 26.56 6.26 -16.48
N ALA A 168 25.59 6.01 -15.60
CA ALA A 168 25.89 5.58 -14.25
C ALA A 168 26.60 4.22 -14.28
N HIS A 169 27.68 4.10 -13.51
CA HIS A 169 28.39 2.83 -13.40
C HIS A 169 27.41 1.74 -12.92
N PRO A 170 27.36 0.55 -13.55
CA PRO A 170 26.43 -0.53 -13.16
C PRO A 170 26.50 -0.90 -11.67
N GLY A 171 27.67 -0.72 -11.05
CA GLY A 171 27.86 -0.90 -9.61
C GLY A 171 26.98 0.02 -8.74
N VAL A 172 26.65 1.25 -9.18
CA VAL A 172 25.75 2.16 -8.44
C VAL A 172 24.32 1.64 -8.48
N LEU A 173 23.88 1.13 -9.63
CA LEU A 173 22.56 0.51 -9.78
C LEU A 173 22.43 -0.69 -8.85
N TRP A 174 23.39 -1.63 -8.91
CA TRP A 174 23.39 -2.82 -8.05
C TRP A 174 23.51 -2.49 -6.57
N ALA A 175 24.37 -1.54 -6.19
CA ALA A 175 24.46 -1.08 -4.81
C ALA A 175 23.13 -0.49 -4.33
N GLY A 176 22.46 0.32 -5.16
CA GLY A 176 21.13 0.86 -4.87
C GLY A 176 20.08 -0.22 -4.67
N VAL A 177 20.05 -1.25 -5.54
CA VAL A 177 19.15 -2.41 -5.43
C VAL A 177 19.41 -3.19 -4.14
N LEU A 178 20.67 -3.51 -3.84
CA LEU A 178 21.04 -4.25 -2.63
C LEU A 178 20.71 -3.45 -1.36
N LEU A 179 20.97 -2.14 -1.36
CA LEU A 179 20.65 -1.26 -0.24
C LEU A 179 19.14 -1.15 -0.02
N THR A 180 18.37 -1.08 -1.11
CA THR A 180 16.90 -1.11 -1.07
C THR A 180 16.39 -2.43 -0.51
N GLY A 181 16.88 -3.56 -1.02
CA GLY A 181 16.50 -4.89 -0.55
C GLY A 181 16.83 -5.09 0.92
N PHE A 182 18.05 -4.75 1.34
CA PHE A 182 18.47 -4.80 2.74
C PHE A 182 17.58 -3.94 3.63
N GLY A 183 17.34 -2.68 3.25
CA GLY A 183 16.51 -1.75 4.01
C GLY A 183 15.04 -2.21 4.12
N LEU A 184 14.46 -2.73 3.04
CA LEU A 184 13.08 -3.22 3.02
C LEU A 184 12.92 -4.51 3.83
N ILE A 185 13.82 -5.49 3.66
CA ILE A 185 13.76 -6.77 4.40
C ILE A 185 13.97 -6.52 5.90
N SER A 186 15.00 -5.76 6.27
CA SER A 186 15.27 -5.44 7.68
C SER A 186 14.15 -4.60 8.29
N GLY A 187 13.63 -3.61 7.55
CA GLY A 187 12.46 -2.82 7.95
C GLY A 187 11.21 -3.67 8.14
N LEU A 188 10.98 -4.65 7.25
CA LEU A 188 9.88 -5.60 7.35
C LEU A 188 10.06 -6.51 8.57
N CYS A 189 11.26 -7.05 8.80
CA CYS A 189 11.57 -7.82 10.00
C CYS A 189 11.33 -7.00 11.27
N ILE A 190 11.71 -5.72 11.32
CA ILE A 190 11.43 -4.83 12.46
C ILE A 190 9.92 -4.58 12.61
N ALA A 191 9.20 -4.44 11.50
CA ALA A 191 7.75 -4.23 11.51
C ALA A 191 6.98 -5.49 11.94
N LEU A 192 7.47 -6.69 11.62
CA LEU A 192 6.84 -7.99 11.91
C LEU A 192 7.27 -8.59 13.25
N SER A 193 8.50 -8.35 13.72
CA SER A 193 9.08 -8.98 14.93
C SER A 193 8.56 -8.46 16.26
N SER A 194 7.66 -7.47 16.26
CA SER A 194 7.13 -6.94 17.51
C SER A 194 5.80 -7.60 17.87
N VAL A 195 5.78 -8.16 19.09
CA VAL A 195 4.60 -8.60 19.86
C VAL A 195 3.34 -7.94 19.32
N PRO A 196 2.34 -8.71 18.84
CA PRO A 196 1.15 -8.14 18.24
C PRO A 196 0.62 -7.07 19.19
N LEU A 197 0.59 -5.81 18.72
CA LEU A 197 -0.10 -4.73 19.42
C LEU A 197 -1.45 -5.30 19.80
N ARG A 198 -1.65 -5.56 21.09
CA ARG A 198 -2.74 -6.37 21.62
C ARG A 198 -4.01 -5.83 21.00
N ARG A 199 -4.50 -6.55 19.99
CA ARG A 199 -5.62 -6.08 19.19
C ARG A 199 -6.78 -6.28 20.13
N GLU A 200 -7.40 -5.19 20.57
CA GLU A 200 -8.74 -5.33 21.12
C GLU A 200 -9.51 -6.10 20.04
N GLU A 201 -9.96 -7.30 20.37
CA GLU A 201 -10.85 -8.10 19.55
C GLU A 201 -12.15 -7.32 19.43
N ARG A 202 -12.14 -6.32 18.55
CA ARG A 202 -13.38 -5.69 18.11
C ARG A 202 -14.04 -6.69 17.21
N GLU A 203 -15.05 -7.36 17.77
CA GLU A 203 -16.01 -8.12 16.99
C GLU A 203 -16.57 -7.18 15.91
N THR A 204 -16.10 -7.37 14.68
CA THR A 204 -16.66 -6.66 13.55
C THR A 204 -18.03 -7.29 13.31
N PRO A 205 -19.11 -6.52 13.22
CA PRO A 205 -20.43 -7.09 12.98
C PRO A 205 -20.41 -7.96 11.71
N ARG A 206 -21.19 -9.05 11.72
CA ARG A 206 -21.18 -10.05 10.63
C ARG A 206 -21.65 -9.45 9.30
N ALA A 207 -22.61 -8.53 9.32
CA ALA A 207 -23.20 -7.92 8.14
C ALA A 207 -22.17 -7.23 7.21
N PRO A 208 -21.31 -6.30 7.67
CA PRO A 208 -20.31 -5.69 6.79
C PRO A 208 -19.27 -6.68 6.26
N ARG A 209 -18.92 -7.74 7.01
CA ARG A 209 -18.01 -8.78 6.51
C ARG A 209 -18.63 -9.51 5.31
N ILE A 210 -19.88 -9.95 5.44
CA ILE A 210 -20.63 -10.62 4.37
C ILE A 210 -20.76 -9.70 3.16
N LEU A 211 -21.14 -8.44 3.37
CA LEU A 211 -21.29 -7.47 2.27
C LEU A 211 -19.97 -7.30 1.50
N ILE A 212 -18.86 -7.04 2.20
CA ILE A 212 -17.55 -6.85 1.56
C ILE A 212 -17.11 -8.13 0.84
N SER A 213 -17.24 -9.30 1.46
CA SER A 213 -16.87 -10.56 0.79
C SER A 213 -17.75 -10.85 -0.42
N THR A 214 -19.05 -10.51 -0.37
CA THR A 214 -19.98 -10.71 -1.49
C THR A 214 -19.64 -9.79 -2.65
N LEU A 215 -19.40 -8.50 -2.38
CA LEU A 215 -18.92 -7.55 -3.38
C LEU A 215 -17.57 -7.99 -3.96
N GLY A 216 -16.69 -8.52 -3.11
CA GLY A 216 -15.42 -9.10 -3.53
C GLY A 216 -15.58 -10.30 -4.45
N LEU A 217 -16.51 -11.21 -4.16
CA LEU A 217 -16.82 -12.35 -5.03
C LEU A 217 -17.37 -11.88 -6.39
N VAL A 218 -18.32 -10.94 -6.39
CA VAL A 218 -18.88 -10.37 -7.63
C VAL A 218 -17.79 -9.71 -8.48
N ALA A 219 -16.95 -8.88 -7.87
CA ALA A 219 -15.82 -8.26 -8.55
C ALA A 219 -14.84 -9.31 -9.10
N MET A 220 -14.59 -10.39 -8.34
CA MET A 220 -13.73 -11.48 -8.79
C MET A 220 -14.33 -12.21 -10.00
N LEU A 221 -15.62 -12.56 -9.96
CA LEU A 221 -16.29 -13.23 -11.08
C LEU A 221 -16.26 -12.37 -12.34
N ALA A 222 -16.44 -11.05 -12.21
CA ALA A 222 -16.29 -10.11 -13.32
C ALA A 222 -14.86 -10.13 -13.88
N VAL A 223 -13.83 -10.06 -13.04
CA VAL A 223 -12.42 -10.14 -13.45
C VAL A 223 -12.12 -11.46 -14.16
N LEU A 224 -12.64 -12.58 -13.66
CA LEU A 224 -12.43 -13.89 -14.28
C LEU A 224 -13.11 -14.00 -15.64
N ALA A 225 -14.36 -13.53 -15.75
CA ALA A 225 -15.10 -13.54 -17.02
C ALA A 225 -14.44 -12.62 -18.06
N LEU A 226 -14.07 -11.40 -17.66
CA LEU A 226 -13.38 -10.45 -18.54
C LEU A 226 -12.00 -10.97 -18.94
N GLY A 227 -11.22 -11.51 -18.00
CA GLY A 227 -9.90 -12.07 -18.29
C GLY A 227 -9.96 -13.29 -19.21
N ALA A 228 -10.92 -14.19 -19.01
CA ALA A 228 -11.12 -15.33 -19.91
C ALA A 228 -11.55 -14.86 -21.31
N THR A 229 -12.47 -13.89 -21.39
CA THR A 229 -12.89 -13.29 -22.67
C THR A 229 -11.72 -12.60 -23.36
N ASP A 230 -10.88 -11.91 -22.61
CA ASP A 230 -9.71 -11.23 -23.17
C ASP A 230 -8.68 -12.21 -23.72
N ILE A 231 -8.38 -13.30 -22.99
CA ILE A 231 -7.47 -14.36 -23.46
C ILE A 231 -8.01 -15.03 -24.72
N LEU A 232 -9.30 -15.39 -24.73
CA LEU A 232 -9.87 -16.30 -25.74
C LEU A 232 -10.50 -15.59 -26.95
N LEU A 233 -10.75 -14.29 -26.85
CA LEU A 233 -11.48 -13.56 -27.88
C LEU A 233 -10.84 -12.22 -28.20
N TRP A 234 -10.80 -11.29 -27.25
CA TRP A 234 -10.40 -9.91 -27.56
C TRP A 234 -8.91 -9.77 -27.85
N GLY A 235 -8.04 -10.49 -27.14
CA GLY A 235 -6.60 -10.54 -27.39
C GLY A 235 -6.27 -11.03 -28.80
N PRO A 236 -6.72 -12.24 -29.21
CA PRO A 236 -6.53 -12.73 -30.56
C PRO A 236 -7.08 -11.79 -31.65
N GLN A 237 -8.31 -11.26 -31.47
CA GLN A 237 -8.89 -10.30 -32.42
C GLN A 237 -8.09 -9.00 -32.52
N ALA A 238 -7.57 -8.48 -31.40
CA ALA A 238 -6.75 -7.27 -31.40
C ALA A 238 -5.39 -7.48 -32.10
N ALA A 239 -4.84 -8.70 -32.04
CA ALA A 239 -3.60 -9.05 -32.73
C ALA A 239 -3.80 -9.22 -34.25
N SER A 240 -4.99 -9.60 -34.70
CA SER A 240 -5.32 -9.83 -36.12
C SER A 240 -6.71 -9.28 -36.49
N PRO A 241 -6.90 -7.95 -36.48
CA PRO A 241 -8.23 -7.32 -36.57
C PRO A 241 -8.93 -7.50 -37.92
N ALA A 242 -8.21 -7.90 -38.96
CA ALA A 242 -8.76 -8.14 -40.29
C ALA A 242 -9.35 -9.55 -40.46
N MET A 243 -9.19 -10.44 -39.47
CA MET A 243 -9.60 -11.85 -39.55
C MET A 243 -10.69 -12.18 -38.54
N ASP A 244 -11.58 -13.11 -38.91
CA ASP A 244 -12.52 -13.70 -37.96
C ASP A 244 -11.78 -14.62 -36.96
N ILE A 245 -12.31 -14.72 -35.74
CA ILE A 245 -11.71 -15.50 -34.66
C ILE A 245 -11.52 -16.99 -35.02
N GLY A 246 -12.44 -17.56 -35.80
CA GLY A 246 -12.32 -18.95 -36.27
C GLY A 246 -11.15 -19.13 -37.24
N THR A 247 -10.92 -18.15 -38.10
CA THR A 247 -9.76 -18.15 -39.02
C THR A 247 -8.45 -17.97 -38.27
N ILE A 248 -8.43 -17.12 -37.25
CA ILE A 248 -7.25 -16.92 -36.39
C ILE A 248 -6.84 -18.25 -35.75
N TYR A 249 -7.76 -18.93 -35.07
CA TYR A 249 -7.46 -20.22 -34.44
C TYR A 249 -7.11 -21.31 -35.45
N ALA A 250 -7.77 -21.35 -36.61
CA ALA A 250 -7.45 -22.34 -37.65
C ALA A 250 -6.02 -22.17 -38.18
N ARG A 251 -5.56 -20.93 -38.35
CA ARG A 251 -4.17 -20.62 -38.73
C ARG A 251 -3.20 -21.02 -37.63
N MET A 252 -3.45 -20.64 -36.38
CA MET A 252 -2.59 -21.05 -35.26
C MET A 252 -2.44 -22.58 -35.16
N VAL A 253 -3.51 -23.33 -35.39
CA VAL A 253 -3.46 -24.81 -35.41
C VAL A 253 -2.63 -25.32 -36.59
N THR A 254 -2.79 -24.71 -37.77
CA THR A 254 -2.16 -25.18 -39.01
C THR A 254 -0.69 -24.81 -39.10
N ASP A 255 -0.36 -23.57 -38.70
CA ASP A 255 0.94 -22.95 -38.94
C ASP A 255 1.89 -23.17 -37.76
N ASP A 256 1.37 -23.19 -36.52
CA ASP A 256 2.16 -23.30 -35.27
C ASP A 256 1.85 -24.59 -34.46
N GLY A 257 0.89 -25.42 -34.92
CA GLY A 257 0.51 -26.63 -34.20
C GLY A 257 -0.21 -26.35 -32.87
N PHE A 258 -0.80 -25.16 -32.72
CA PHE A 258 -1.54 -24.74 -31.54
C PHE A 258 -2.64 -25.75 -31.16
N ASN A 259 -2.80 -26.02 -29.87
CA ASN A 259 -3.87 -26.88 -29.36
C ASN A 259 -4.87 -26.05 -28.51
N PRO A 260 -6.02 -25.65 -29.10
CA PRO A 260 -7.02 -24.86 -28.39
C PRO A 260 -7.51 -25.53 -27.10
N ALA A 261 -7.66 -26.86 -27.10
CA ALA A 261 -8.18 -27.58 -25.94
C ALA A 261 -7.28 -27.42 -24.71
N LEU A 262 -5.95 -27.47 -24.88
CA LEU A 262 -5.01 -27.25 -23.77
C LEU A 262 -5.11 -25.83 -23.21
N THR A 263 -5.25 -24.82 -24.08
CA THR A 263 -5.44 -23.43 -23.66
C THR A 263 -6.75 -23.25 -22.90
N PHE A 264 -7.87 -23.82 -23.39
CA PHE A 264 -9.14 -23.77 -22.67
C PHE A 264 -9.03 -24.40 -21.28
N VAL A 265 -8.34 -25.54 -21.16
CA VAL A 265 -8.09 -26.18 -19.86
C VAL A 265 -7.28 -25.27 -18.93
N ALA A 266 -6.22 -24.61 -19.43
CA ALA A 266 -5.42 -23.68 -18.64
C ALA A 266 -6.24 -22.48 -18.12
N VAL A 267 -7.07 -21.88 -18.98
CA VAL A 267 -7.98 -20.78 -18.61
C VAL A 267 -9.02 -21.25 -17.59
N TRP A 268 -9.58 -22.45 -17.75
CA TRP A 268 -10.52 -23.03 -16.78
C TRP A 268 -9.88 -23.30 -15.42
N ILE A 269 -8.66 -23.87 -15.39
CA ILE A 269 -7.93 -24.11 -14.13
C ILE A 269 -7.67 -22.79 -13.42
N TRP A 270 -7.22 -21.76 -14.15
CA TRP A 270 -7.04 -20.41 -13.61
C TRP A 270 -8.34 -19.87 -13.02
N ALA A 271 -9.44 -19.86 -13.78
CA ALA A 271 -10.71 -19.34 -13.32
C ALA A 271 -11.28 -20.11 -12.12
N ALA A 272 -11.22 -21.45 -12.15
CA ALA A 272 -11.71 -22.30 -11.07
C ALA A 272 -10.91 -22.10 -9.78
N PHE A 273 -9.57 -22.05 -9.86
CA PHE A 273 -8.71 -21.83 -8.70
C PHE A 273 -9.01 -20.49 -8.01
N TRP A 274 -9.02 -19.41 -8.79
CA TRP A 274 -9.24 -18.06 -8.26
C TRP A 274 -10.69 -17.84 -7.80
N GLY A 275 -11.67 -18.44 -8.49
CA GLY A 275 -13.06 -18.44 -8.09
C GLY A 275 -13.28 -19.18 -6.77
N ALA A 276 -12.65 -20.34 -6.59
CA ALA A 276 -12.71 -21.10 -5.34
C ALA A 276 -12.13 -20.31 -4.15
N LEU A 277 -11.02 -19.60 -4.33
CA LEU A 277 -10.45 -18.74 -3.28
C LEU A 277 -11.39 -17.58 -2.90
N ALA A 278 -12.08 -16.96 -3.86
CA ALA A 278 -13.06 -15.91 -3.58
C ALA A 278 -14.30 -16.45 -2.85
N ILE A 279 -14.77 -17.64 -3.23
CA ILE A 279 -15.86 -18.34 -2.52
C ILE A 279 -15.42 -18.67 -1.09
N ALA A 280 -14.20 -19.17 -0.89
CA ALA A 280 -13.67 -19.45 0.44
C ALA A 280 -13.65 -18.18 1.31
N LEU A 281 -13.22 -17.03 0.78
CA LEU A 281 -13.26 -15.76 1.51
C LEU A 281 -14.68 -15.32 1.90
N LEU A 282 -15.68 -15.59 1.07
CA LEU A 282 -17.09 -15.37 1.40
C LEU A 282 -17.55 -16.32 2.51
N VAL A 283 -17.27 -17.62 2.39
CA VAL A 283 -17.63 -18.62 3.40
C VAL A 283 -17.02 -18.25 4.75
N PHE A 284 -15.72 -17.96 4.82
CA PHE A 284 -15.06 -17.54 6.06
C PHE A 284 -15.58 -16.21 6.61
N GLY A 285 -15.95 -15.25 5.74
CA GLY A 285 -16.58 -14.00 6.16
C GLY A 285 -18.00 -14.19 6.72
N ALA A 286 -18.69 -15.22 6.25
CA ALA A 286 -20.05 -15.57 6.65
C ALA A 286 -20.12 -16.45 7.90
N LEU A 287 -19.05 -17.15 8.32
CA LEU A 287 -19.09 -18.00 9.51
C LEU A 287 -19.44 -17.20 10.79
N PRO A 288 -20.26 -17.77 11.69
CA PRO A 288 -20.52 -17.18 13.01
C PRO A 288 -19.28 -17.30 13.92
N GLY A 289 -19.13 -16.36 14.85
CA GLY A 289 -18.06 -16.36 15.86
C GLY A 289 -16.93 -15.34 15.64
N PRO A 290 -15.88 -15.41 16.48
CA PRO A 290 -14.72 -14.53 16.39
C PRO A 290 -13.91 -14.85 15.13
N SER A 291 -14.27 -14.20 14.02
CA SER A 291 -13.50 -14.35 12.79
C SER A 291 -12.25 -13.49 12.88
N TRP A 292 -11.11 -14.07 12.54
CA TRP A 292 -9.88 -13.32 12.29
C TRP A 292 -10.05 -12.31 11.13
N LEU A 293 -11.08 -12.45 10.30
CA LEU A 293 -11.42 -11.50 9.24
C LEU A 293 -12.18 -10.29 9.79
N ASP A 294 -11.51 -9.14 9.91
CA ASP A 294 -12.20 -7.85 10.02
C ASP A 294 -12.46 -7.28 8.62
N ALA A 295 -13.34 -6.27 8.52
CA ALA A 295 -13.68 -5.62 7.25
C ALA A 295 -12.42 -5.24 6.44
N ARG A 296 -11.40 -4.74 7.14
CA ARG A 296 -10.13 -4.36 6.53
C ARG A 296 -9.35 -5.56 5.99
N ARG A 297 -9.19 -6.65 6.75
CA ARG A 297 -8.53 -7.88 6.29
C ARG A 297 -9.28 -8.47 5.10
N THR A 298 -10.61 -8.51 5.16
CA THR A 298 -11.44 -8.96 4.04
C THR A 298 -11.17 -8.12 2.79
N THR A 299 -11.23 -6.79 2.88
CA THR A 299 -10.91 -5.90 1.74
C THR A 299 -9.49 -6.13 1.23
N THR A 300 -8.50 -6.23 2.12
CA THR A 300 -7.11 -6.50 1.72
C THR A 300 -7.00 -7.83 0.98
N LEU A 301 -7.61 -8.90 1.48
CA LEU A 301 -7.58 -10.22 0.83
C LEU A 301 -8.30 -10.19 -0.52
N THR A 302 -9.45 -9.55 -0.62
CA THR A 302 -10.15 -9.36 -1.91
C THR A 302 -9.25 -8.67 -2.94
N LEU A 303 -8.59 -7.57 -2.57
CA LEU A 303 -7.69 -6.84 -3.47
C LEU A 303 -6.46 -7.67 -3.86
N LEU A 304 -5.90 -8.46 -2.93
CA LEU A 304 -4.81 -9.38 -3.22
C LEU A 304 -5.25 -10.52 -4.16
N LEU A 305 -6.47 -11.05 -3.99
CA LEU A 305 -7.02 -12.07 -4.89
C LEU A 305 -7.22 -11.51 -6.30
N ILE A 306 -7.81 -10.32 -6.44
CA ILE A 306 -8.00 -9.66 -7.73
C ILE A 306 -6.65 -9.44 -8.42
N SER A 307 -5.69 -8.84 -7.72
CA SER A 307 -4.34 -8.63 -8.26
C SER A 307 -3.66 -9.94 -8.62
N GLY A 308 -3.74 -10.96 -7.76
CA GLY A 308 -3.17 -12.27 -8.00
C GLY A 308 -3.76 -12.92 -9.25
N ALA A 309 -5.08 -12.93 -9.39
CA ALA A 309 -5.73 -13.45 -10.59
C ALA A 309 -5.26 -12.74 -11.86
N LEU A 310 -5.15 -11.41 -11.84
CA LEU A 310 -4.70 -10.61 -12.98
C LEU A 310 -3.20 -10.75 -13.28
N LEU A 311 -2.37 -11.01 -12.27
CA LEU A 311 -0.96 -11.35 -12.47
C LEU A 311 -0.83 -12.71 -13.17
N PHE A 312 -1.52 -13.73 -12.66
CA PHE A 312 -1.49 -15.10 -13.19
C PHE A 312 -2.33 -15.28 -14.47
N TRP A 313 -3.16 -14.30 -14.80
CA TRP A 313 -3.91 -14.24 -16.04
C TRP A 313 -2.97 -14.16 -17.26
N ASN A 314 -1.86 -13.40 -17.15
CA ASN A 314 -0.80 -13.41 -18.17
C ASN A 314 -0.19 -14.81 -18.37
N LEU A 315 -0.04 -15.58 -17.29
CA LEU A 315 0.47 -16.96 -17.36
C LEU A 315 -0.55 -17.89 -18.02
N ALA A 316 -1.84 -17.75 -17.69
CA ALA A 316 -2.92 -18.52 -18.31
C ALA A 316 -3.04 -18.23 -19.83
N GLY A 317 -2.82 -16.98 -20.24
CA GLY A 317 -2.80 -16.55 -21.63
C GLY A 317 -1.45 -16.74 -22.35
N PHE A 318 -0.42 -17.25 -21.68
CA PHE A 318 0.93 -17.28 -22.24
C PHE A 318 1.02 -18.13 -23.52
N GLY A 319 0.43 -19.34 -23.49
CA GLY A 319 0.49 -20.26 -24.63
C GLY A 319 -0.20 -19.72 -25.89
N ILE A 320 -1.36 -19.07 -25.73
CA ILE A 320 -2.04 -18.43 -26.86
C ILE A 320 -1.29 -17.18 -27.35
N GLY A 321 -0.69 -16.41 -26.43
CA GLY A 321 0.10 -15.24 -26.79
C GLY A 321 1.35 -15.57 -27.60
N MET A 322 2.08 -16.63 -27.22
CA MET A 322 3.22 -17.14 -28.00
C MET A 322 2.79 -17.57 -29.40
N SER A 323 1.75 -18.40 -29.48
CA SER A 323 1.28 -18.93 -30.77
C SER A 323 0.74 -17.83 -31.70
N LEU A 324 0.10 -16.79 -31.17
CA LEU A 324 -0.25 -15.60 -31.94
C LEU A 324 0.99 -14.88 -32.49
N GLY A 325 2.01 -14.70 -31.65
CA GLY A 325 3.28 -14.08 -32.04
C GLY A 325 3.98 -14.86 -33.15
N ASP A 326 4.03 -16.19 -33.04
CA ASP A 326 4.68 -17.06 -34.01
C ASP A 326 3.88 -17.19 -35.31
N THR A 327 2.54 -17.20 -35.25
CA THR A 327 1.67 -17.33 -36.44
C THR A 327 1.53 -16.02 -37.22
N PHE A 328 1.43 -14.88 -36.54
CA PHE A 328 1.11 -13.58 -37.16
C PHE A 328 2.25 -12.57 -37.12
N GLU A 329 3.44 -12.99 -36.66
CA GLU A 329 4.63 -12.13 -36.50
C GLU A 329 4.35 -10.90 -35.61
N THR A 330 3.40 -11.01 -34.68
CA THR A 330 3.05 -9.92 -33.76
C THR A 330 4.02 -9.89 -32.59
N PHE A 331 4.77 -8.81 -32.44
CA PHE A 331 5.63 -8.58 -31.28
C PHE A 331 4.80 -8.00 -30.12
N GLY A 332 4.67 -8.76 -29.04
CA GLY A 332 4.11 -8.29 -27.78
C GLY A 332 2.90 -9.09 -27.33
N GLY A 333 2.87 -9.44 -26.05
CA GLY A 333 1.69 -10.05 -25.44
C GLY A 333 0.50 -9.09 -25.41
N GLN A 334 -0.69 -9.64 -25.16
CA GLN A 334 -1.87 -8.93 -24.64
C GLN A 334 -2.08 -7.50 -25.19
N VAL A 335 -2.42 -7.37 -26.48
CA VAL A 335 -2.54 -6.10 -27.20
C VAL A 335 -3.91 -5.42 -27.13
N SER A 336 -4.89 -6.01 -26.45
CA SER A 336 -6.25 -5.47 -26.42
C SER A 336 -6.39 -4.25 -25.49
N PHE A 337 -7.41 -3.41 -25.71
CA PHE A 337 -7.77 -2.38 -24.73
C PHE A 337 -8.15 -2.99 -23.37
N ALA A 338 -8.85 -4.13 -23.38
CA ALA A 338 -9.26 -4.82 -22.17
C ALA A 338 -8.06 -5.28 -21.33
N SER A 339 -6.99 -5.75 -21.97
CA SER A 339 -5.76 -6.17 -21.28
C SER A 339 -5.14 -5.02 -20.50
N SER A 340 -5.12 -3.83 -21.11
CA SER A 340 -4.61 -2.60 -20.50
C SER A 340 -5.44 -2.24 -19.27
N VAL A 341 -6.77 -2.31 -19.37
CA VAL A 341 -7.67 -2.03 -18.23
C VAL A 341 -7.50 -3.07 -17.12
N LEU A 342 -7.44 -4.35 -17.47
CA LEU A 342 -7.24 -5.44 -16.51
C LEU A 342 -5.89 -5.30 -15.79
N HIS A 343 -4.83 -4.93 -16.51
CA HIS A 343 -3.53 -4.64 -15.90
C HIS A 343 -3.59 -3.48 -14.91
N LEU A 344 -4.20 -2.35 -15.30
CA LEU A 344 -4.41 -1.19 -14.43
C LEU A 344 -5.15 -1.61 -13.15
N VAL A 345 -6.23 -2.37 -13.27
CA VAL A 345 -7.01 -2.88 -12.13
C VAL A 345 -6.15 -3.75 -11.21
N GLY A 346 -5.35 -4.66 -11.78
CA GLY A 346 -4.49 -5.56 -11.02
C GLY A 346 -3.42 -4.82 -10.22
N VAL A 347 -2.73 -3.86 -10.86
CA VAL A 347 -1.69 -3.05 -10.21
C VAL A 347 -2.28 -2.12 -9.15
N LEU A 348 -3.41 -1.45 -9.44
CA LEU A 348 -4.08 -0.59 -8.47
C LEU A 348 -4.61 -1.37 -7.27
N ALA A 349 -5.17 -2.57 -7.49
CA ALA A 349 -5.62 -3.43 -6.41
C ALA A 349 -4.47 -3.84 -5.49
N LEU A 350 -3.32 -4.23 -6.06
CA LEU A 350 -2.13 -4.61 -5.29
C LEU A 350 -1.57 -3.44 -4.49
N ALA A 351 -1.47 -2.25 -5.10
CA ALA A 351 -1.02 -1.04 -4.44
C ALA A 351 -1.97 -0.66 -3.28
N ALA A 352 -3.28 -0.71 -3.51
CA ALA A 352 -4.28 -0.48 -2.47
C ALA A 352 -4.19 -1.49 -1.33
N ALA A 353 -3.98 -2.77 -1.64
CA ALA A 353 -3.75 -3.82 -0.64
C ALA A 353 -2.51 -3.53 0.23
N ALA A 354 -1.39 -3.13 -0.39
CA ALA A 354 -0.17 -2.75 0.32
C ALA A 354 -0.41 -1.57 1.28
N LEU A 355 -1.10 -0.52 0.82
CA LEU A 355 -1.47 0.63 1.67
C LEU A 355 -2.39 0.22 2.82
N LEU A 356 -3.36 -0.65 2.55
CA LEU A 356 -4.24 -1.20 3.58
C LEU A 356 -3.45 -2.04 4.58
N LEU A 357 -2.47 -2.85 4.18
CA LEU A 357 -1.60 -3.58 5.12
C LEU A 357 -0.77 -2.65 6.00
N GLY A 358 -0.34 -1.51 5.46
CA GLY A 358 0.46 -0.49 6.16
C GLY A 358 -0.25 0.30 7.25
N ARG A 359 -1.58 0.42 7.20
CA ARG A 359 -2.32 1.17 8.22
C ARG A 359 -2.19 0.46 9.58
N ALA A 360 -1.77 1.14 10.64
CA ALA A 360 -1.96 0.55 11.98
C ALA A 360 -3.46 0.59 12.28
N SER A 361 -4.05 -0.50 12.80
CA SER A 361 -5.33 -0.37 13.51
C SER A 361 -5.07 0.62 14.63
N GLY A 362 -5.80 1.74 14.65
CA GLY A 362 -5.62 2.74 15.69
C GLY A 362 -5.71 2.04 17.03
N VAL A 363 -4.71 2.26 17.90
CA VAL A 363 -4.90 1.99 19.32
C VAL A 363 -6.12 2.81 19.66
N GLY A 364 -7.25 2.15 19.91
CA GLY A 364 -8.48 2.84 20.26
C GLY A 364 -8.09 3.84 21.33
N SER A 365 -8.37 5.12 21.09
CA SER A 365 -8.36 6.12 22.15
C SER A 365 -9.24 5.52 23.22
N GLY A 366 -8.59 4.93 24.23
CA GLY A 366 -9.25 4.11 25.22
C GLY A 366 -10.46 4.90 25.64
N HIS A 367 -11.65 4.32 25.46
CA HIS A 367 -12.78 4.81 26.23
C HIS A 367 -12.24 4.83 27.64
N ALA A 368 -12.03 6.04 28.17
CA ALA A 368 -11.52 6.26 29.51
C ALA A 368 -12.27 5.26 30.36
N PRO A 369 -11.56 4.33 31.03
CA PRO A 369 -12.14 3.12 31.60
C PRO A 369 -13.44 3.54 32.24
N ARG A 370 -14.56 3.11 31.62
CA ARG A 370 -15.91 3.59 31.94
C ARG A 370 -15.96 3.48 33.44
N ARG A 371 -15.90 4.63 34.15
CA ARG A 371 -15.66 4.67 35.61
C ARG A 371 -16.55 3.58 36.16
N ALA A 372 -15.94 2.53 36.73
CA ALA A 372 -16.71 1.45 37.34
C ALA A 372 -17.78 2.16 38.17
N PRO A 373 -19.09 1.85 37.96
CA PRO A 373 -20.14 2.53 38.69
C PRO A 373 -19.71 2.52 40.14
N ALA A 374 -19.53 3.70 40.72
CA ALA A 374 -19.07 3.82 42.09
C ALA A 374 -20.04 2.98 42.91
N VAL A 375 -19.59 1.81 43.35
CA VAL A 375 -20.29 1.02 44.33
C VAL A 375 -20.14 1.83 45.60
N TYR A 376 -20.95 2.87 45.72
CA TYR A 376 -21.36 3.42 47.00
C TYR A 376 -22.17 2.30 47.66
N GLY A 377 -21.44 1.32 48.18
CA GLY A 377 -21.95 0.41 49.19
C GLY A 377 -22.32 1.27 50.38
N GLY A 378 -23.60 1.64 50.44
CA GLY A 378 -24.18 2.23 51.62
C GLY A 378 -23.92 1.30 52.80
N ALA A 379 -23.09 1.76 53.74
CA ALA A 379 -23.06 1.22 55.07
C ALA A 379 -24.46 1.42 55.67
N ARG A 380 -25.31 0.40 55.58
CA ARG A 380 -26.50 0.30 56.41
C ARG A 380 -26.01 0.12 57.84
N ALA A 381 -26.18 1.17 58.64
CA ALA A 381 -26.16 1.09 60.08
C ALA A 381 -27.14 0.00 60.53
N VAL A 382 -26.62 -1.03 61.18
CA VAL A 382 -27.42 -1.93 62.02
C VAL A 382 -27.33 -1.37 63.42
N ALA A 383 -28.36 -0.63 63.82
CA ALA A 383 -28.71 -0.40 65.21
C ALA A 383 -29.88 -1.34 65.52
N GLY A 384 -29.77 -2.07 66.63
CA GLY A 384 -30.75 -3.05 67.11
C GLY A 384 -30.08 -4.07 67.99
#